data_AF-A0A2P7EDN6-F1
#
_entry.id   AF-A0A2P7EDN6-F1
#
_cell.length_a   1.000
_cell.length_b   1.000
_cell.length_c   1.000
_cell.angle_alpha   90.00
_cell.angle_beta   90.00
_cell.angle_gamma   90.00
#
_symmetry.space_group_name_H-M   'P 1'
#
loop_
_entity.id
_entity.type
_entity.pdbx_description
1 polymer ?
#
loop_
_entity_poly.entity_id
_entity_poly.type
_entity_poly.pdbx_seq_one_letter_code
_entity_poly.pdbx_strand_id
1 'polypeptide(L)' 'MAPLSQAQRLYRLTDLSGGAHPELDDLYDSFETAWQDAQVWWLSTAKNPKEAMAIGVEVSTPSGHWRTLNYQCQPPN' A
#
# COMPACT_ATOMS: atom_id res chain seq x y z
N MET A 1 3.97 33.13 -4.95
CA MET A 1 3.18 31.96 -4.51
C MET A 1 3.43 30.86 -5.54
N ALA A 2 4.42 29.98 -5.29
CA ALA A 2 4.73 28.90 -6.22
C ALA A 2 3.63 27.83 -6.13
N PRO A 3 3.12 27.28 -7.25
CA PRO A 3 2.23 26.15 -7.18
C PRO A 3 3.00 25.02 -6.49
N LEU A 4 2.50 24.57 -5.33
CA LEU A 4 3.00 23.39 -4.65
C LEU A 4 2.97 22.29 -5.70
N SER A 5 4.17 21.95 -6.16
CA SER A 5 4.42 20.99 -7.21
C SER A 5 3.54 19.79 -6.92
N GLN A 6 2.75 19.37 -7.90
CA GLN A 6 2.14 18.04 -7.91
C GLN A 6 3.29 17.02 -7.94
N ALA A 7 4.03 16.90 -6.84
CA ALA A 7 4.90 15.78 -6.59
C ALA A 7 3.97 14.58 -6.66
N GLN A 8 4.10 13.82 -7.74
CA GLN A 8 3.29 12.64 -7.98
C GLN A 8 3.42 11.78 -6.73
N ARG A 9 2.30 11.62 -6.03
CA ARG A 9 2.24 10.78 -4.84
C ARG A 9 2.35 9.37 -5.35
N LEU A 10 3.51 8.76 -5.20
CA LEU A 10 3.71 7.35 -5.47
C LEU A 10 3.16 6.56 -4.30
N TYR A 11 2.43 5.50 -4.58
CA TYR A 11 1.91 4.55 -3.61
C TYR A 11 2.69 3.27 -3.74
N ARG A 12 2.98 2.59 -2.64
CA ARG A 12 3.64 1.29 -2.64
C ARG A 12 2.91 0.32 -1.74
N LEU A 13 3.08 -0.96 -2.02
CA LEU A 13 2.56 -2.02 -1.18
C LEU A 13 3.61 -2.48 -0.17
N THR A 14 3.16 -2.71 1.05
CA THR A 14 3.99 -3.09 2.19
C THR A 14 3.44 -4.34 2.84
N ASP A 15 4.32 -5.11 3.46
CA ASP A 15 3.95 -6.32 4.17
C ASP A 15 3.53 -6.03 5.63
N LEU A 16 3.20 -7.09 6.38
CA LEU A 16 2.89 -7.02 7.82
C LEU A 16 4.06 -6.50 8.68
N SER A 17 5.28 -6.54 8.16
CA SER A 17 6.46 -6.02 8.84
C SER A 17 6.68 -4.52 8.59
N GLY A 18 5.87 -3.90 7.71
CA GLY A 18 6.05 -2.52 7.27
C GLY A 18 7.23 -2.33 6.31
N GLY A 19 7.78 -3.42 5.80
CA GLY A 19 8.75 -3.42 4.72
C GLY A 19 8.08 -3.37 3.35
N ALA A 20 8.87 -3.10 2.31
CA ALA A 20 8.40 -3.25 0.93
C ALA A 20 7.93 -4.68 0.69
N HIS A 21 6.76 -4.84 0.06
CA HIS A 21 6.21 -6.16 -0.20
C HIS A 21 7.10 -6.89 -1.23
N PRO A 22 7.66 -8.07 -0.93
CA PRO A 22 8.69 -8.70 -1.78
C PRO A 22 8.20 -9.08 -3.18
N GLU A 23 6.89 -9.30 -3.33
CA GLU A 23 6.27 -9.67 -4.62
C GLU A 23 5.57 -8.49 -5.30
N LEU A 24 5.27 -7.43 -4.54
CA LEU A 24 4.55 -6.24 -5.00
C LEU A 24 5.35 -4.99 -4.62
N ASP A 25 6.65 -5.01 -4.89
CA ASP A 25 7.56 -3.87 -4.67
C ASP A 25 7.45 -2.86 -5.82
N ASP A 26 6.21 -2.60 -6.24
CA ASP A 26 5.92 -1.71 -7.35
C ASP A 26 5.41 -0.35 -6.87
N LEU A 27 5.60 0.66 -7.72
CA LEU A 27 5.22 2.04 -7.43
C LEU A 27 4.02 2.44 -8.28
N TYR A 28 2.91 2.70 -7.60
CA TYR A 28 1.64 3.08 -8.21
C TYR A 28 1.47 4.59 -8.18
N ASP A 29 0.86 5.16 -9.21
CA ASP A 29 0.48 6.58 -9.23
C ASP A 29 -0.82 6.86 -8.45
N SER A 30 -1.57 5.80 -8.13
CA SER A 30 -2.92 5.87 -7.55
C SER A 30 -3.14 4.82 -6.46
N PHE A 31 -3.82 5.22 -5.37
CA PHE A 31 -4.18 4.31 -4.27
C PHE A 31 -5.05 3.15 -4.74
N GLU A 32 -6.02 3.41 -5.62
CA GLU A 32 -6.92 2.36 -6.13
C GLU A 32 -6.15 1.29 -6.90
N THR A 33 -5.22 1.68 -7.77
CA THR A 33 -4.37 0.74 -8.52
C THR A 33 -3.53 -0.12 -7.57
N ALA A 34 -2.87 0.50 -6.59
CA ALA A 34 -2.12 -0.22 -5.57
C ALA A 34 -3.02 -1.19 -4.79
N TRP A 35 -4.18 -0.73 -4.34
CA TRP A 35 -5.09 -1.52 -3.52
C TRP A 35 -5.73 -2.67 -4.30
N GLN A 36 -6.00 -2.46 -5.59
CA GLN A 36 -6.56 -3.50 -6.46
C GLN A 36 -5.54 -4.61 -6.71
N ASP A 37 -4.28 -4.27 -6.97
CA ASP A 37 -3.20 -5.26 -7.08
C ASP A 37 -2.96 -6.01 -5.78
N ALA A 38 -2.97 -5.31 -4.64
CA ALA A 38 -2.89 -5.95 -3.32
C ALA A 38 -3.98 -7.00 -3.12
N GLN A 39 -5.23 -6.69 -3.48
CA GLN A 39 -6.34 -7.63 -3.40
C GLN A 39 -6.19 -8.80 -4.38
N VAL A 40 -5.82 -8.53 -5.63
CA VAL A 40 -5.64 -9.57 -6.66
C VAL A 40 -4.55 -10.55 -6.24
N TRP A 41 -3.41 -10.01 -5.78
CA TRP A 41 -2.32 -10.79 -5.24
C TRP A 41 -2.76 -11.59 -4.02
N TRP A 42 -3.42 -10.95 -3.05
CA TRP A 42 -3.91 -11.64 -1.86
C TRP A 42 -4.86 -12.79 -2.24
N LEU A 43 -5.78 -12.58 -3.16
CA LEU A 43 -6.69 -13.63 -3.64
C LEU A 43 -5.96 -14.78 -4.35
N SER A 44 -4.86 -14.49 -5.04
CA SER A 44 -4.03 -15.50 -5.70
C SER A 44 -3.15 -16.29 -4.74
N THR A 45 -2.66 -15.64 -3.67
CA THR A 45 -1.67 -16.22 -2.74
C THR A 45 -2.34 -16.78 -1.47
N ALA A 46 -3.46 -16.22 -1.05
CA ALA A 46 -4.20 -16.64 0.12
C ALA A 46 -4.80 -18.03 -0.12
N LYS A 47 -4.25 -19.01 0.59
CA LYS A 47 -4.83 -20.36 0.66
C LYS A 47 -6.17 -20.36 1.39
N ASN A 48 -6.38 -19.39 2.29
CA ASN A 48 -7.64 -19.14 2.96
C ASN A 48 -8.07 -17.67 2.79
N PRO A 49 -9.18 -17.39 2.11
CA PRO A 49 -9.73 -16.03 2.00
C PRO A 49 -10.28 -15.48 3.33
N LYS A 50 -10.24 -16.26 4.41
CA LYS A 50 -10.59 -15.84 5.77
C LYS A 50 -9.41 -15.25 6.55
N GLU A 51 -8.19 -15.38 6.05
CA GLU A 51 -7.03 -14.74 6.68
C GLU A 51 -7.08 -13.23 6.42
N ALA A 52 -6.70 -12.45 7.44
CA ALA A 52 -6.67 -11.00 7.33
C ALA A 52 -5.61 -10.60 6.29
N MET A 53 -5.96 -9.66 5.40
CA MET A 53 -5.06 -9.23 4.34
C MET A 53 -3.81 -8.58 4.95
N ALA A 54 -2.69 -9.27 4.77
CA ALA A 54 -1.39 -8.96 5.34
C ALA A 54 -0.64 -7.85 4.57
N ILE A 55 -1.36 -6.96 3.91
CA ILE A 55 -0.80 -5.98 2.97
C ILE A 55 -1.26 -4.59 3.37
N GLY A 56 -0.29 -3.70 3.60
CA GLY A 56 -0.50 -2.28 3.84
C GLY A 56 -0.21 -1.45 2.59
N VAL A 57 -0.85 -0.29 2.48
CA VAL A 57 -0.53 0.69 1.42
C VAL A 57 0.13 1.90 2.04
N GLU A 58 1.26 2.31 1.49
CA GLU A 58 1.94 3.55 1.86
C GLU A 58 1.96 4.53 0.71
N VAL A 59 2.01 5.81 1.04
CA VAL A 59 2.14 6.91 0.07
C VAL A 59 3.41 7.69 0.33
N SER A 60 4.15 7.96 -0.73
CA SER A 60 5.27 8.87 -0.74
C SER A 60 4.76 10.30 -0.55
N THR A 61 5.37 10.97 0.41
CA THR A 61 5.16 12.37 0.68
C THR A 61 6.10 13.21 -0.17
N PRO A 62 5.73 14.46 -0.50
CA PRO A 62 6.63 15.39 -1.19
C PRO A 62 7.96 15.62 -0.45
N SER A 63 7.98 15.32 0.84
CA SER A 63 9.13 15.42 1.74
C SER A 63 10.11 14.25 1.61
N GLY A 64 9.83 13.25 0.76
CA GLY A 64 10.65 12.03 0.60
C GLY A 64 10.39 10.95 1.66
N HIS A 65 9.38 11.12 2.52
CA HIS A 65 8.99 10.12 3.52
C HIS A 65 7.80 9.28 3.04
N TRP A 66 7.60 8.11 3.64
CA TRP A 66 6.44 7.26 3.39
C TRP A 66 5.42 7.40 4.53
N ARG A 67 4.13 7.45 4.19
CA ARG A 67 3.03 7.45 5.16
C ARG A 67 2.10 6.29 4.87
N THR A 68 1.86 5.46 5.87
CA THR A 68 0.86 4.39 5.82
C THR A 68 -0.53 5.02 5.71
N LEU A 69 -1.26 4.69 4.64
CA LEU A 69 -2.62 5.15 4.39
C LEU A 69 -3.66 4.16 4.90
N ASN A 70 -3.39 2.87 4.72
CA ASN A 70 -4.31 1.83 5.13
C ASN A 70 -3.53 0.62 5.62
N TYR A 71 -3.94 0.14 6.79
CA TYR A 71 -3.46 -1.08 7.38
C TYR A 71 -4.68 -1.82 7.89
N GLN A 72 -5.11 -2.87 7.18
CA GLN A 72 -6.29 -3.62 7.59
C GLN A 72 -6.01 -4.59 8.75
N CYS A 73 -4.83 -4.50 9.39
CA CYS A 73 -4.54 -5.20 10.64
C CYS A 73 -5.15 -4.48 11.87
N GLN A 74 -6.42 -4.07 11.79
CA GLN A 74 -7.12 -3.55 12.97
C GLN A 74 -8.06 -4.63 13.54
N PRO A 75 -7.73 -5.27 14.67
CA PRO A 75 -8.74 -6.00 15.43
C PRO A 75 -9.80 -5.00 15.92
N PRO A 76 -11.09 -5.36 15.94
CA PRO A 76 -12.13 -4.51 16.49
C PRO A 76 -11.89 -4.28 17.99
N ASN A 77 -12.05 -3.03 18.44
CA ASN A 77 -12.16 -2.66 19.85
C ASN A 77 -13.55 -3.02 20.37
#